data_AF-A0A0R7JHP0-F1
#
_entry.id   AF-A0A0R7JHP0-F1
#
_cell.length_a   1.000
_cell.length_b   1.000
_cell.length_c   1.000
_cell.angle_alpha   90.00
_cell.angle_beta   90.00
_cell.angle_gamma   90.00
#
_symmetry.space_group_name_H-M   'P 1'
#
loop_
_entity.id
_entity.type
_entity.pdbx_description
1 polymer ?
#
loop_
_entity_poly.entity_id
_entity_poly.type
_entity_poly.pdbx_seq_one_letter_code
_entity_poly.pdbx_strand_id
1 'polypeptide(L)'
;LGDQLRDEQKVKLRGYKESCINESGVDITVIENAKKGKIAENDKKFACFATCLLNKARIMNADGDVDWDRARFIFSSIPQERLDEIYDACKHITGTGCE
;
A
#
# COMPACT_ATOMS: atom_id res chain seq x y z
N LEU A 1 -7.76 -3.49 7.63
CA LEU A 1 -7.26 -2.23 7.02
C LEU A 1 -8.36 -1.33 6.44
N GLY A 2 -9.44 -1.85 5.84
CA GLY A 2 -10.46 -1.00 5.19
C GLY A 2 -11.27 -0.09 6.12
N ASP A 3 -11.41 -0.45 7.40
CA ASP A 3 -12.25 0.29 8.36
C ASP A 3 -11.58 1.56 8.90
N GLN A 4 -10.26 1.70 8.74
CA GLN A 4 -9.46 2.82 9.24
C GLN A 4 -9.16 3.86 8.15
N LEU A 5 -10.11 4.10 7.24
CA LEU A 5 -10.01 5.13 6.22
C LEU A 5 -11.27 5.99 6.24
N ARG A 6 -11.19 7.26 5.81
CA ARG A 6 -12.37 8.10 5.56
C ARG A 6 -13.07 7.62 4.29
N ASP A 7 -14.38 7.84 4.17
CA ASP A 7 -15.16 7.32 3.04
C ASP A 7 -14.70 7.85 1.69
N GLU A 8 -14.31 9.13 1.61
CA GLU A 8 -13.71 9.70 0.39
C GLU A 8 -12.40 9.00 -0.02
N GLN A 9 -11.58 8.63 0.97
CA GLN A 9 -10.34 7.88 0.74
C GLN A 9 -10.66 6.46 0.29
N LYS A 10 -11.69 5.82 0.86
CA LYS A 10 -12.14 4.49 0.43
C LYS A 10 -12.61 4.48 -1.01
N VAL A 11 -13.35 5.49 -1.46
CA VAL A 11 -13.82 5.61 -2.86
C VAL A 11 -12.64 5.73 -3.82
N LYS A 12 -11.70 6.65 -3.56
CA LYS A 12 -10.48 6.79 -4.37
C LYS A 12 -9.64 5.51 -4.38
N LEU A 13 -9.48 4.87 -3.22
CA LEU A 13 -8.72 3.64 -3.09
C LEU A 13 -9.36 2.47 -3.85
N ARG A 14 -10.70 2.40 -3.96
CA ARG A 14 -11.38 1.39 -4.79
C ARG A 14 -11.02 1.54 -6.26
N GLY A 15 -11.08 2.77 -6.80
CA GLY A 15 -10.68 3.03 -8.18
C GLY A 15 -9.21 2.69 -8.44
N TYR A 16 -8.32 3.04 -7.51
CA TYR A 16 -6.90 2.67 -7.61
C TYR A 16 -6.69 1.15 -7.53
N LYS A 17 -7.41 0.46 -6.65
CA LYS A 17 -7.37 -1.00 -6.53
C LYS A 17 -7.70 -1.68 -7.87
N GLU A 18 -8.81 -1.30 -8.49
CA GLU A 18 -9.25 -1.89 -9.77
C GLU A 18 -8.24 -1.63 -10.89
N SER A 19 -7.74 -0.39 -11.01
CA SER A 19 -6.68 -0.05 -11.97
C SER A 19 -5.43 -0.89 -11.76
N CYS A 20 -4.97 -1.03 -10.50
CA CYS A 20 -3.74 -1.74 -10.19
C CYS A 20 -3.89 -3.27 -10.31
N ILE A 21 -5.08 -3.83 -10.13
CA ILE A 21 -5.36 -5.24 -10.46
C ILE A 21 -5.13 -5.46 -11.95
N ASN A 22 -5.70 -4.60 -12.79
CA ASN A 22 -5.57 -4.71 -14.25
C ASN A 22 -4.12 -4.52 -14.72
N GLU A 23 -3.38 -3.58 -14.13
CA GLU A 23 -1.97 -3.30 -14.48
C GLU A 23 -1.01 -4.42 -14.07
N SER A 24 -1.18 -4.97 -12.86
CA SER A 24 -0.29 -6.00 -12.31
C SER A 24 -0.65 -7.43 -12.73
N GLY A 25 -1.92 -7.67 -13.06
CA GLY A 25 -2.46 -9.01 -13.30
C GLY A 25 -2.41 -9.92 -12.06
N VAL A 26 -2.37 -9.33 -10.86
CA VAL A 26 -2.40 -10.05 -9.58
C VAL A 26 -3.71 -10.81 -9.39
N ASP A 27 -3.64 -11.98 -8.78
CA ASP A 27 -4.82 -12.74 -8.42
C ASP A 27 -5.57 -12.05 -7.26
N ILE A 28 -6.88 -11.88 -7.42
CA ILE A 28 -7.74 -11.26 -6.40
C ILE A 28 -7.65 -12.03 -5.08
N THR A 29 -7.52 -13.35 -5.12
CA THR A 29 -7.38 -14.20 -3.93
C THR A 29 -6.12 -13.87 -3.13
N VAL A 30 -5.02 -13.51 -3.79
CA VAL A 30 -3.78 -13.05 -3.13
C VAL A 30 -4.03 -11.72 -2.40
N ILE A 31 -4.75 -10.78 -3.02
CA ILE A 31 -5.12 -9.52 -2.37
C ILE A 31 -6.02 -9.76 -1.14
N GLU A 32 -7.05 -10.61 -1.28
CA GLU A 32 -7.97 -10.88 -0.18
C GLU A 32 -7.32 -11.66 0.98
N ASN A 33 -6.31 -12.50 0.67
CA ASN A 33 -5.46 -13.13 1.69
C ASN A 33 -4.55 -12.11 2.38
N ALA A 34 -3.94 -11.19 1.61
CA ALA A 34 -3.07 -10.17 2.17
C ALA A 34 -3.79 -9.24 3.16
N LYS A 35 -5.06 -8.89 2.87
CA LYS A 35 -5.92 -8.14 3.80
C LYS A 35 -6.14 -8.84 5.15
N LYS A 36 -5.99 -10.16 5.20
CA LYS A 36 -6.10 -11.01 6.39
C LYS A 36 -4.75 -11.27 7.06
N GLY A 37 -3.68 -10.62 6.59
CA GLY A 37 -2.31 -10.82 7.06
C GLY A 37 -1.59 -12.02 6.46
N LYS A 38 -2.20 -12.72 5.49
CA LYS A 38 -1.56 -13.83 4.77
C LYS A 38 -0.88 -13.30 3.51
N ILE A 39 0.37 -12.86 3.65
CA ILE A 39 1.14 -12.28 2.55
C ILE A 39 1.80 -13.40 1.75
N ALA A 40 1.62 -13.38 0.43
CA ALA A 40 2.35 -14.24 -0.48
C ALA A 40 3.74 -13.63 -0.72
N GLU A 41 4.71 -14.04 0.08
CA GLU A 41 6.11 -13.59 -0.08
C GLU A 41 6.62 -13.97 -1.48
N ASN A 42 7.37 -13.07 -2.11
CA ASN A 42 7.93 -13.22 -3.46
C ASN A 42 6.90 -13.32 -4.61
N ASP A 43 5.62 -13.03 -4.38
CA ASP A 43 4.67 -12.85 -5.48
C ASP A 43 4.90 -11.50 -6.15
N LYS A 44 5.65 -11.53 -7.26
CA LYS A 44 5.99 -10.35 -8.06
C LYS A 44 4.76 -9.53 -8.49
N LYS A 45 3.64 -10.19 -8.80
CA LYS A 45 2.42 -9.49 -9.22
C LYS A 45 1.78 -8.78 -8.04
N PHE A 46 1.82 -9.39 -6.86
CA PHE A 46 1.37 -8.75 -5.63
C PHE A 46 2.27 -7.57 -5.24
N ALA A 47 3.59 -7.70 -5.34
CA ALA A 47 4.52 -6.60 -5.14
C ALA A 47 4.20 -5.44 -6.10
N CYS A 48 4.00 -5.73 -7.39
CA CYS A 48 3.61 -4.72 -8.37
C CYS A 48 2.26 -4.07 -8.08
N PHE A 49 1.27 -4.85 -7.66
CA PHE A 49 -0.02 -4.32 -7.24
C PHE A 49 0.12 -3.33 -6.08
N ALA A 50 0.92 -3.68 -5.06
CA ALA A 50 1.16 -2.82 -3.90
C ALA A 50 1.89 -1.52 -4.31
N THR A 51 2.96 -1.63 -5.11
CA THR A 51 3.69 -0.46 -5.64
C THR A 51 2.78 0.46 -6.44
N CYS A 52 1.97 -0.09 -7.36
CA CYS A 52 0.99 0.68 -8.13
C CYS A 52 0.02 1.44 -7.22
N LEU A 53 -0.49 0.78 -6.18
CA LEU A 53 -1.47 1.37 -5.26
C LEU A 53 -0.87 2.54 -4.49
N LEU A 54 0.36 2.38 -3.98
CA LEU A 54 1.09 3.40 -3.23
C LEU A 54 1.45 4.59 -4.13
N ASN A 55 1.87 4.36 -5.38
CA ASN A 55 2.14 5.41 -6.35
C ASN A 55 0.89 6.21 -6.70
N LYS A 56 -0.25 5.56 -6.98
CA LYS A 56 -1.52 6.27 -7.27
C LYS A 56 -2.05 7.04 -6.06
N ALA A 57 -1.79 6.54 -4.84
CA ALA A 57 -2.10 7.26 -3.60
C ALA A 57 -1.12 8.41 -3.29
N ARG A 58 -0.03 8.51 -4.06
CA ARG A 58 1.14 9.40 -3.84
C ARG A 58 1.84 9.18 -2.50
N ILE A 59 1.75 7.97 -1.96
CA ILE A 59 2.48 7.55 -0.76
C ILE A 59 3.91 7.14 -1.11
N MET A 60 4.12 6.64 -2.33
CA MET A 60 5.44 6.31 -2.86
C MET A 60 5.71 7.20 -4.07
N ASN A 61 6.95 7.66 -4.21
CA ASN A 61 7.40 8.44 -5.36
C ASN A 61 7.94 7.51 -6.48
N ALA A 62 8.32 8.09 -7.62
CA ALA A 62 8.82 7.33 -8.77
C ALA A 62 10.16 6.62 -8.50
N ASP A 63 10.92 7.09 -7.52
CA ASP A 63 12.21 6.53 -7.12
C ASP A 63 12.06 5.39 -6.10
N GLY A 64 10.83 5.11 -5.66
CA GLY A 64 10.51 4.05 -4.69
C GLY A 64 10.50 4.51 -3.23
N ASP A 65 10.80 5.79 -2.96
CA ASP A 65 10.79 6.33 -1.60
C ASP A 65 9.36 6.60 -1.13
N VAL A 66 9.12 6.35 0.15
CA VAL A 66 7.85 6.62 0.82
C VAL A 66 7.79 8.07 1.32
N ASP A 67 6.78 8.81 0.90
CA ASP A 67 6.36 10.07 1.51
C ASP A 67 5.61 9.76 2.82
N TRP A 68 6.36 9.75 3.92
CA TRP A 68 5.85 9.41 5.24
C TRP A 68 4.87 10.42 5.82
N ASP A 69 4.95 11.68 5.40
CA ASP A 69 4.00 12.70 5.82
C ASP A 69 2.66 12.51 5.11
N ARG A 70 2.70 12.15 3.83
CA ARG A 70 1.51 11.73 3.09
C ARG A 70 0.91 10.44 3.65
N ALA A 71 1.73 9.46 4.00
CA ALA A 71 1.28 8.23 4.65
C ALA A 71 0.55 8.53 5.97
N ARG A 72 1.14 9.34 6.86
CA ARG A 72 0.52 9.75 8.13
C ARG A 72 -0.79 10.50 7.94
N PHE A 73 -0.89 11.38 6.94
CA PHE A 73 -2.13 12.07 6.61
C PHE A 73 -3.23 11.11 6.14
N ILE A 74 -2.88 10.11 5.32
CA ILE A 74 -3.84 9.13 4.82
C ILE A 74 -4.32 8.20 5.93
N PHE A 75 -3.39 7.72 6.76
CA PHE A 75 -3.64 6.79 7.86
C PHE A 75 -3.88 7.50 9.20
N SER A 76 -4.45 8.71 9.18
CA SER A 76 -4.59 9.55 10.38
C SER A 76 -5.51 8.97 11.47
N SER A 77 -6.28 7.91 11.17
CA SER A 77 -7.07 7.17 12.17
C SER A 77 -6.29 6.07 12.88
N ILE A 78 -5.06 5.79 12.46
CA ILE A 78 -4.12 4.92 13.17
C ILE A 78 -3.38 5.77 14.21
N PRO A 79 -3.20 5.30 15.46
CA PRO A 79 -2.40 6.00 16.45
C PRO A 79 -0.99 6.32 15.91
N GLN A 80 -0.50 7.54 16.15
CA GLN A 80 0.81 7.98 15.61
C GLN A 80 1.94 7.06 16.05
N GLU A 81 1.96 6.61 17.30
CA GLU A 81 2.94 5.66 17.83
C GLU A 81 3.04 4.38 16.97
N ARG A 82 1.91 3.87 16.46
CA ARG A 82 1.90 2.70 15.58
C ARG A 82 2.44 2.99 14.19
N LEU A 83 2.25 4.21 13.69
CA LEU A 83 2.83 4.64 12.42
C LEU A 83 4.35 4.86 12.55
N ASP A 84 4.81 5.34 13.71
CA ASP A 84 6.23 5.52 14.01
C ASP A 84 6.94 4.16 14.17
N GLU A 85 6.31 3.17 14.83
CA GLU A 85 6.79 1.78 14.87
C GLU A 85 7.00 1.22 13.45
N ILE A 86 6.05 1.45 12.53
CA ILE A 86 6.15 1.00 11.13
C ILE A 86 7.26 1.77 10.39
N TYR A 87 7.35 3.08 10.61
CA TYR A 87 8.41 3.90 10.03
C TYR A 87 9.79 3.37 10.42
N ASP A 88 10.04 3.18 11.72
CA ASP A 88 11.33 2.74 12.21
C ASP A 88 11.70 1.33 11.72
N ALA A 89 10.72 0.44 11.58
CA ALA A 89 10.92 -0.90 11.04
C ALA A 89 11.23 -0.90 9.53
N CYS A 90 10.67 0.04 8.76
CA CYS A 90 10.65 -0.04 7.29
C CYS A 90 11.44 1.07 6.57
N LYS A 91 11.88 2.14 7.24
CA LYS A 91 12.56 3.30 6.61
C LYS A 91 13.87 2.98 5.89
N HIS A 92 14.46 1.82 6.15
CA HIS A 92 15.71 1.36 5.54
C HIS A 92 15.49 0.41 4.36
N ILE A 93 14.24 0.04 4.07
CA ILE A 93 13.89 -0.81 2.93
C ILE A 93 13.95 0.06 1.68
N THR A 94 14.78 -0.36 0.72
CA THR A 94 14.97 0.30 -0.57
C THR A 94 14.54 -0.63 -1.69
N GLY A 95 14.09 -0.07 -2.80
CA GLY A 95 13.68 -0.83 -3.98
C GLY A 95 12.90 0.07 -4.92
N THR A 96 12.85 -0.30 -6.20
CA THR A 96 12.03 0.41 -7.19
C THR A 96 10.57 -0.06 -7.18
N GLY A 97 10.27 -1.05 -6.33
CA GLY A 97 8.98 -1.72 -6.26
C GLY A 97 8.89 -2.84 -7.28
N CYS A 98 7.79 -3.63 -7.24
CA CYS A 98 7.63 -4.81 -8.10
C CYS A 98 8.69 -5.92 -7.93
N GLU A 99 9.55 -5.87 -6.90
CA GLU A 99 10.63 -6.83 -6.64
C GLU A 99 10.19 -7.99 -5.74
#